data_AF-A0A212EVQ6-F1
#
_entry.id   AF-A0A212EVQ6-F1
#
_cell.length_a   1.000
_cell.length_b   1.000
_cell.length_c   1.000
_cell.angle_alpha   90.00
_cell.angle_beta   90.00
_cell.angle_gamma   90.00
#
_symmetry.space_group_name_H-M   'P 1'
#
loop_
_entity.id
_entity.type
_entity.pdbx_description
1 polymer ?
#
loop_
_entity_poly.entity_id
_entity_poly.type
_entity_poly.pdbx_seq_one_letter_code
_entity_poly.pdbx_strand_id
1 'polypeptide(L)'
;MQLPYNTFGQANKRKMKVIIRGLPKQVDLNKLKQEFNILSIPIVRIHRLQVNEDKKENISLILAVVPYNDDGKKLLRVCKIFGHSITMEPPKPKTKQCHRCQLWGHTQRYCHGKVKCVKCAGDHMSKKCERDPTKLPPKCANCGGRHTANYRKCPCCPDSEEHKLTQTIKKQTLCTSTKCI
;
A
#
# COMPACT_ATOMS: atom_id res chain seq x y z
N MET A 1 -25.85 -8.46 -19.26
CA MET A 1 -25.39 -7.44 -18.28
C MET A 1 -24.14 -7.98 -17.60
N GLN A 2 -22.98 -7.34 -17.72
CA GLN A 2 -21.72 -7.87 -17.14
C GLN A 2 -21.56 -7.36 -15.71
N LEU A 3 -21.54 -8.26 -14.72
CA LEU A 3 -21.33 -7.92 -13.32
C LEU A 3 -19.90 -7.40 -13.11
N PRO A 4 -19.69 -6.35 -12.30
CA PRO A 4 -18.35 -5.87 -12.00
C PRO A 4 -17.58 -6.88 -11.16
N TYR A 5 -16.37 -7.25 -11.59
CA TYR A 5 -15.47 -8.14 -10.86
C TYR A 5 -14.03 -7.64 -10.87
N ASN A 6 -13.20 -8.21 -9.99
CA ASN A 6 -11.77 -8.02 -9.99
C ASN A 6 -11.04 -9.37 -9.94
N THR A 7 -9.92 -9.46 -10.64
CA THR A 7 -9.06 -10.64 -10.67
C THR A 7 -7.80 -10.42 -9.82
N PHE A 8 -6.95 -11.44 -9.73
CA PHE A 8 -5.68 -11.37 -9.00
C PHE A 8 -4.50 -11.58 -9.93
N GLY A 9 -3.37 -10.95 -9.59
CA GLY A 9 -2.11 -11.22 -10.27
C GLY A 9 -1.60 -12.63 -10.00
N GLN A 10 -0.93 -13.21 -10.99
CA GLN A 10 -0.29 -14.53 -10.90
C GLN A 10 0.67 -14.61 -9.70
N ALA A 11 0.61 -15.72 -8.96
CA ALA A 11 1.36 -15.90 -7.72
C ALA A 11 2.88 -15.83 -7.91
N ASN A 12 3.40 -16.45 -8.98
CA ASN A 12 4.82 -16.46 -9.34
C ASN A 12 5.40 -15.07 -9.65
N LYS A 13 4.57 -14.10 -10.03
CA LYS A 13 4.98 -12.72 -10.32
C LYS A 13 4.89 -11.81 -9.09
N ARG A 14 4.47 -12.34 -7.93
CA ARG A 14 4.41 -11.56 -6.69
C ARG A 14 5.80 -11.18 -6.23
N LYS A 15 5.89 -9.99 -5.63
CA LYS A 15 7.13 -9.43 -5.08
C LYS A 15 6.91 -9.10 -3.62
N MET A 16 7.92 -9.36 -2.81
CA MET A 16 7.98 -8.95 -1.42
C MET A 16 8.67 -7.59 -1.32
N LYS A 17 8.24 -6.79 -0.35
CA LYS A 17 8.86 -5.52 0.01
C LYS A 17 9.38 -5.65 1.44
N VAL A 18 10.63 -5.25 1.65
CA VAL A 18 11.30 -5.31 2.95
C VAL A 18 12.00 -3.98 3.21
N ILE A 19 11.80 -3.43 4.39
CA ILE A 19 12.51 -2.28 4.90
C ILE A 19 13.76 -2.77 5.62
N ILE A 20 14.91 -2.28 5.20
CA ILE A 20 16.21 -2.52 5.82
C ILE A 20 16.53 -1.30 6.69
N ARG A 21 16.82 -1.56 7.97
CA ARG A 21 17.29 -0.57 8.96
C ARG A 21 18.69 -0.92 9.44
N GLY A 22 19.37 0.04 10.07
CA GLY A 22 20.69 -0.16 10.68
C GLY A 22 21.87 0.15 9.76
N LEU A 23 21.61 0.63 8.55
CA LEU A 23 22.67 1.05 7.62
C LEU A 23 22.86 2.57 7.62
N PRO A 24 24.11 3.07 7.53
CA PRO A 24 24.38 4.49 7.45
C PRO A 24 23.82 5.13 6.16
N LYS A 25 23.56 6.43 6.20
CA LYS A 25 23.02 7.18 5.04
C LYS A 25 23.93 7.12 3.81
N GLN A 26 25.25 7.04 4.03
CA GLN A 26 26.29 7.09 3.01
C GLN A 26 26.52 5.77 2.27
N VAL A 27 25.89 4.66 2.70
CA VAL A 27 26.07 3.35 2.02
C VAL A 27 25.83 3.49 0.52
N ASP A 28 26.57 2.77 -0.31
CA ASP A 28 26.24 2.71 -1.74
C ASP A 28 25.15 1.64 -1.98
N LEU A 29 24.01 2.04 -2.56
CA LEU A 29 22.93 1.09 -2.87
C LEU A 29 23.32 0.07 -3.94
N ASN A 30 24.24 0.43 -4.85
CA ASN A 30 24.74 -0.49 -5.87
C ASN A 30 25.62 -1.56 -5.23
N LYS A 31 26.54 -1.17 -4.33
CA LYS A 31 27.35 -2.12 -3.55
C LYS A 31 26.45 -3.00 -2.68
N LEU A 32 25.46 -2.43 -2.02
CA LEU A 32 24.49 -3.19 -1.22
C LEU A 32 23.74 -4.22 -2.07
N LYS A 33 23.33 -3.85 -3.30
CA LYS A 33 22.70 -4.77 -4.25
C LYS A 33 23.64 -5.89 -4.68
N GLN A 34 24.91 -5.59 -4.93
CA GLN A 34 25.95 -6.57 -5.26
C GLN A 34 26.15 -7.57 -4.11
N GLU A 35 26.24 -7.07 -2.87
CA GLU A 35 26.40 -7.92 -1.68
C GLU A 35 25.25 -8.93 -1.55
N PHE A 36 24.01 -8.48 -1.73
CA PHE A 36 22.86 -9.38 -1.72
C PHE A 36 22.88 -10.40 -2.87
N ASN A 37 23.36 -10.01 -4.06
CA ASN A 37 23.49 -10.93 -5.18
C ASN A 37 24.55 -12.02 -4.91
N ILE A 38 25.67 -11.68 -4.24
CA ILE A 38 26.69 -12.66 -3.81
C ILE A 38 26.07 -13.67 -2.84
N LEU A 39 25.18 -13.21 -1.95
CA LEU A 39 24.40 -14.08 -1.06
C LEU A 39 23.28 -14.86 -1.79
N SER A 40 23.22 -14.83 -3.12
CA SER A 40 22.18 -15.45 -3.94
C SER A 40 20.76 -14.95 -3.61
N ILE A 41 20.63 -13.66 -3.27
CA ILE A 41 19.36 -13.00 -2.98
C ILE A 41 19.02 -12.04 -4.13
N PRO A 42 18.02 -12.35 -4.98
CA PRO A 42 17.71 -11.53 -6.14
C PRO A 42 16.99 -10.23 -5.74
N ILE A 43 17.73 -9.11 -5.71
CA ILE A 43 17.15 -7.78 -5.49
C ILE A 43 16.61 -7.21 -6.80
N VAL A 44 15.29 -7.10 -6.92
CA VAL A 44 14.61 -6.50 -8.08
C VAL A 44 14.74 -4.99 -8.07
N ARG A 45 14.56 -4.36 -6.91
CA ARG A 45 14.66 -2.90 -6.76
C ARG A 45 15.10 -2.53 -5.35
N ILE A 46 15.95 -1.54 -5.22
CA ILE A 46 16.39 -1.00 -3.93
C ILE A 46 16.42 0.53 -4.02
N HIS A 47 15.93 1.20 -2.99
CA HIS A 47 15.95 2.67 -2.91
C HIS A 47 15.83 3.13 -1.46
N ARG A 48 16.39 4.30 -1.16
CA ARG A 48 16.19 4.96 0.14
C ARG A 48 14.78 5.53 0.23
N LEU A 49 14.17 5.37 1.40
CA LEU A 49 12.96 6.07 1.75
C LEU A 49 13.32 7.46 2.28
N GLN A 50 12.58 8.47 1.83
CA GLN A 50 12.65 9.80 2.42
C GLN A 50 11.92 9.79 3.77
N VAL A 51 12.62 10.24 4.81
CA VAL A 51 12.09 10.43 6.17
C VAL A 51 12.19 11.92 6.47
N ASN A 52 11.18 12.49 7.13
CA ASN A 52 11.24 13.90 7.54
C ASN A 52 12.49 14.13 8.41
N GLU A 53 13.23 15.20 8.11
CA GLU A 53 14.56 15.48 8.66
C GLU A 53 14.60 15.67 10.19
N ASP A 54 13.45 15.94 10.81
CA ASP A 54 13.31 16.11 12.26
C ASP A 54 13.74 14.89 13.08
N LYS A 55 13.88 13.71 12.45
CA LYS A 55 14.51 12.53 13.03
C LYS A 55 15.94 12.40 12.51
N LYS A 56 16.84 13.21 13.09
CA LYS A 56 18.31 13.20 12.90
C LYS A 56 18.96 11.90 13.41
N GLU A 57 18.56 10.75 12.88
CA GLU A 57 19.36 9.54 13.01
C GLU A 57 20.28 9.44 11.78
N ASN A 58 21.54 9.08 11.98
CA ASN A 58 22.50 8.80 10.90
C ASN A 58 22.17 7.51 10.10
N ILE A 59 20.99 6.95 10.34
CA ILE A 59 20.52 5.68 9.79
C ILE A 59 19.56 5.95 8.64
N SER A 60 19.73 5.20 7.55
CA SER A 60 18.87 5.22 6.39
C SER A 60 17.80 4.13 6.49
N LEU A 61 16.57 4.46 6.09
CA LEU A 61 15.54 3.47 5.78
C LEU A 61 15.64 3.09 4.30
N ILE A 62 15.92 1.83 4.01
CA ILE A 62 16.07 1.36 2.62
C ILE A 62 14.94 0.39 2.31
N LEU A 63 14.21 0.61 1.22
CA LEU A 63 13.19 -0.30 0.74
C LEU A 63 13.77 -1.21 -0.37
N ALA A 64 13.94 -2.48 -0.04
CA ALA A 64 14.27 -3.55 -0.97
C ALA A 64 13.00 -4.25 -1.48
N VAL A 65 13.02 -4.63 -2.75
CA VAL A 65 11.98 -5.39 -3.43
C VAL A 65 12.61 -6.66 -3.97
N VAL A 66 12.10 -7.82 -3.56
CA VAL A 66 12.57 -9.14 -3.97
C VAL A 66 11.39 -9.96 -4.53
N PRO A 67 11.63 -11.03 -5.30
CA PRO A 67 10.59 -11.97 -5.67
C PRO A 67 9.96 -12.60 -4.41
N TYR A 68 8.68 -12.94 -4.47
CA TYR A 68 8.03 -13.69 -3.39
C TYR A 68 8.23 -15.19 -3.60
N ASN A 69 9.46 -15.65 -3.44
CA ASN A 69 9.91 -17.04 -3.52
C ASN A 69 10.95 -17.33 -2.43
N ASP A 70 11.49 -18.54 -2.36
CA ASP A 70 12.39 -18.92 -1.28
C ASP A 70 13.73 -18.16 -1.32
N ASP A 71 14.25 -17.84 -2.51
CA ASP A 71 15.43 -16.99 -2.65
C ASP A 71 15.22 -15.57 -2.12
N GLY A 72 14.08 -14.95 -2.41
CA GLY A 72 13.72 -13.65 -1.87
C GLY A 72 13.49 -13.68 -0.36
N LYS A 73 12.95 -14.78 0.18
CA LYS A 73 12.74 -14.95 1.63
C LYS A 73 14.05 -15.06 2.41
N LYS A 74 15.15 -15.49 1.80
CA LYS A 74 16.50 -15.49 2.44
C LYS A 74 16.88 -14.11 2.97
N LEU A 75 16.41 -13.03 2.32
CA LEU A 75 16.62 -11.65 2.76
C LEU A 75 16.21 -11.43 4.23
N LEU A 76 15.13 -12.06 4.69
CA LEU A 76 14.60 -11.89 6.05
C LEU A 76 15.52 -12.47 7.12
N ARG A 77 16.49 -13.31 6.74
CA ARG A 77 17.45 -13.96 7.65
C ARG A 77 18.79 -13.22 7.75
N VAL A 78 19.01 -12.20 6.90
CA VAL A 78 20.25 -11.42 6.92
C VAL A 78 20.20 -10.43 8.08
N CYS A 79 21.15 -10.56 9.02
CA CYS A 79 21.24 -9.74 10.23
C CYS A 79 22.45 -8.81 10.25
N LYS A 80 23.44 -8.99 9.36
CA LYS A 80 24.63 -8.14 9.24
C LYS A 80 25.01 -7.91 7.79
N ILE A 81 25.39 -6.68 7.43
CA ILE A 81 25.98 -6.31 6.15
C ILE A 81 27.00 -5.19 6.35
N PHE A 82 28.15 -5.26 5.68
CA PHE A 82 29.23 -4.28 5.79
C PHE A 82 29.66 -3.99 7.24
N GLY A 83 29.63 -5.02 8.10
CA GLY A 83 29.93 -4.89 9.52
C GLY A 83 28.83 -4.24 10.38
N HIS A 84 27.73 -3.78 9.78
CA HIS A 84 26.59 -3.19 10.50
C HIS A 84 25.52 -4.23 10.81
N SER A 85 24.98 -4.19 12.03
CA SER A 85 23.77 -4.93 12.40
C SER A 85 22.55 -4.30 11.72
N ILE A 86 21.76 -5.13 11.03
CA ILE A 86 20.57 -4.69 10.29
C ILE A 86 19.31 -5.40 10.74
N THR A 87 18.18 -4.71 10.60
CA THR A 87 16.84 -5.26 10.89
C THR A 87 15.99 -5.21 9.63
N MET A 88 15.25 -6.30 9.40
CA MET A 88 14.32 -6.46 8.29
C MET A 88 12.89 -6.29 8.78
N GLU A 89 12.16 -5.30 8.27
CA GLU A 89 10.77 -5.02 8.64
C GLU A 89 9.85 -5.08 7.41
N PRO A 90 8.62 -5.59 7.53
CA PRO A 90 7.62 -5.38 6.49
C PRO A 90 7.23 -3.89 6.44
N PRO A 91 6.99 -3.32 5.24
CA PRO A 91 6.45 -1.97 5.16
C PRO A 91 5.04 -1.95 5.76
N LYS A 92 4.67 -0.83 6.40
CA LYS A 92 3.32 -0.63 6.92
C LYS A 92 2.29 -0.89 5.81
N PRO A 93 1.36 -1.85 6.00
CA PRO A 93 0.36 -2.15 4.99
C PRO A 93 -0.53 -0.92 4.78
N LYS A 94 -0.79 -0.60 3.52
CA LYS A 94 -1.76 0.43 3.13
C LYS A 94 -2.71 -0.18 2.13
N THR A 95 -4.00 -0.09 2.42
CA THR A 95 -5.04 -0.60 1.52
C THR A 95 -4.96 0.17 0.20
N LYS A 96 -4.95 -0.60 -0.88
CA LYS A 96 -4.90 -0.08 -2.25
C LYS A 96 -6.27 0.44 -2.64
N GLN A 97 -6.29 1.57 -3.33
CA GLN A 97 -7.48 2.07 -3.99
C GLN A 97 -7.37 1.77 -5.48
N CYS A 98 -8.46 1.26 -6.06
CA CYS A 98 -8.54 1.03 -7.47
C CYS A 98 -8.75 2.35 -8.22
N HIS A 99 -7.81 2.74 -9.07
CA HIS A 99 -7.95 3.99 -9.85
C HIS A 99 -9.02 3.93 -10.94
N ARG A 100 -9.60 2.74 -11.20
CA ARG A 100 -10.72 2.55 -12.14
C ARG A 100 -12.05 2.80 -11.46
N CYS A 101 -12.40 1.99 -10.46
CA CYS A 101 -13.72 2.04 -9.82
C CYS A 101 -13.75 2.78 -8.47
N GLN A 102 -12.60 3.24 -7.97
CA GLN A 102 -12.41 3.93 -6.67
C GLN A 102 -12.66 3.08 -5.41
N LEU A 103 -13.07 1.82 -5.55
CA LEU A 103 -13.19 0.86 -4.45
C LEU A 103 -11.81 0.47 -3.88
N TRP A 104 -11.81 -0.02 -2.65
CA TRP A 104 -10.62 -0.43 -1.92
C TRP A 104 -10.28 -1.91 -2.09
N GLY A 105 -9.04 -2.29 -1.76
CA GLY A 105 -8.58 -3.67 -1.69
C GLY A 105 -7.95 -4.23 -2.97
N HIS A 106 -8.06 -3.54 -4.11
CA HIS A 106 -7.49 -4.00 -5.38
C HIS A 106 -6.91 -2.84 -6.22
N THR A 107 -6.27 -3.19 -7.34
CA THR A 107 -5.66 -2.22 -8.27
C THR A 107 -6.41 -2.21 -9.60
N GLN A 108 -6.30 -1.10 -10.35
CA GLN A 108 -6.93 -0.93 -11.65
C GLN A 108 -6.55 -2.03 -12.66
N ARG A 109 -5.33 -2.57 -12.59
CA ARG A 109 -4.80 -3.58 -13.53
C ARG A 109 -5.69 -4.82 -13.62
N TYR A 110 -6.33 -5.19 -12.53
CA TYR A 110 -7.16 -6.39 -12.42
C TYR A 110 -8.64 -6.05 -12.20
N CYS A 111 -9.04 -4.81 -12.48
CA CYS A 111 -10.39 -4.33 -12.24
C CYS A 111 -11.18 -4.29 -13.54
N HIS A 112 -12.32 -4.97 -13.55
CA HIS A 112 -13.31 -4.94 -14.63
C HIS A 112 -14.58 -4.17 -14.21
N GLY A 113 -14.54 -3.45 -13.08
CA GLY A 113 -15.64 -2.61 -12.62
C GLY A 113 -15.86 -1.35 -13.46
N LYS A 114 -17.00 -0.68 -13.23
CA LYS A 114 -17.33 0.59 -13.88
C LYS A 114 -16.30 1.67 -13.51
N VAL A 115 -15.96 2.52 -14.48
CA VAL A 115 -15.04 3.63 -14.28
C VAL A 115 -15.71 4.69 -13.42
N LYS A 116 -14.99 5.21 -12.44
CA LYS A 116 -15.44 6.29 -11.54
C LYS A 116 -14.32 7.31 -11.37
N CYS A 117 -14.66 8.58 -11.49
CA CYS A 117 -13.75 9.69 -11.31
C CYS A 117 -13.47 9.92 -9.81
N VAL A 118 -12.19 10.03 -9.45
CA VAL A 118 -11.77 10.29 -8.05
C VAL A 118 -12.24 11.65 -7.53
N LYS A 119 -12.49 12.61 -8.43
CA LYS A 119 -12.79 14.02 -8.11
C LYS A 119 -14.28 14.30 -7.95
N CYS A 120 -15.14 13.63 -8.73
CA CYS A 120 -16.57 13.95 -8.82
C CYS A 120 -17.50 12.72 -8.84
N ALA A 121 -16.96 11.50 -8.73
CA ALA A 121 -17.72 10.25 -8.83
C ALA A 121 -18.43 9.98 -10.18
N GLY A 122 -18.18 10.79 -11.21
CA GLY A 122 -18.70 10.61 -12.56
C GLY A 122 -18.12 9.40 -13.29
N ASP A 123 -18.79 8.95 -14.36
CA ASP A 123 -18.47 7.73 -15.11
C ASP A 123 -17.36 7.93 -16.16
N HIS A 124 -16.25 8.56 -15.76
CA HIS A 124 -15.11 8.85 -16.62
C HIS A 124 -13.78 8.73 -15.86
N MET A 125 -12.68 8.60 -16.60
CA MET A 125 -11.34 8.61 -16.02
C MET A 125 -11.01 9.98 -15.44
N SER A 126 -10.37 10.05 -14.26
CA SER A 126 -10.03 11.30 -13.59
C SER A 126 -9.23 12.31 -14.44
N LYS A 127 -8.53 11.84 -15.48
CA LYS A 127 -7.83 12.66 -16.47
C LYS A 127 -8.76 13.45 -17.40
N LYS A 128 -9.95 12.91 -17.68
CA LYS A 128 -11.01 13.51 -18.51
C LYS A 128 -12.08 14.19 -17.64
N CYS A 129 -11.70 14.62 -16.44
CA CYS A 129 -12.65 15.25 -15.52
C CYS A 129 -12.70 16.75 -15.80
N GLU A 130 -13.84 17.21 -16.27
CA GLU A 130 -14.14 18.63 -16.58
C GLU A 130 -14.68 19.40 -15.37
N ARG A 131 -14.64 18.79 -14.17
CA ARG A 131 -15.06 19.47 -12.95
C ARG A 131 -14.18 20.69 -12.71
N ASP A 132 -14.82 21.85 -12.63
CA ASP A 132 -14.21 23.07 -12.09
C ASP A 132 -14.08 22.96 -10.55
N PRO A 133 -12.85 22.92 -10.00
CA PRO A 133 -12.62 22.80 -8.56
C PRO A 133 -13.01 24.06 -7.78
N THR A 134 -13.15 25.21 -8.43
CA THR A 134 -13.53 26.48 -7.79
C THR A 134 -15.04 26.60 -7.60
N LYS A 135 -15.83 26.01 -8.51
CA LYS A 135 -17.29 26.09 -8.51
C LYS A 135 -17.97 24.94 -7.79
N LEU A 136 -17.42 23.72 -7.92
CA LEU A 136 -18.06 22.51 -7.43
C LEU A 136 -17.16 21.81 -6.41
N PRO A 137 -17.66 21.42 -5.22
CA PRO A 137 -16.90 20.63 -4.27
C PRO A 137 -16.66 19.21 -4.81
N PRO A 138 -15.63 18.50 -4.31
CA PRO A 138 -15.41 17.10 -4.69
C PRO A 138 -16.54 16.22 -4.18
N LYS A 139 -16.78 15.11 -4.89
CA LYS A 139 -17.71 14.07 -4.47
C LYS A 139 -16.99 12.73 -4.38
N CYS A 140 -17.08 12.10 -3.21
CA CYS A 140 -16.50 10.80 -2.97
C CYS A 140 -17.31 9.71 -3.66
N ALA A 141 -16.67 8.88 -4.48
CA ALA A 141 -17.33 7.76 -5.16
C ALA A 141 -17.77 6.63 -4.21
N ASN A 142 -17.21 6.58 -2.99
CA ASN A 142 -17.46 5.51 -2.02
C ASN A 142 -18.51 5.90 -0.97
N CYS A 143 -18.47 7.13 -0.44
CA CYS A 143 -19.40 7.58 0.61
C CYS A 143 -20.33 8.74 0.18
N GLY A 144 -20.15 9.31 -1.01
CA GLY A 144 -20.91 10.47 -1.48
C GLY A 144 -20.54 11.81 -0.82
N GLY A 145 -19.67 11.82 0.20
CA GLY A 145 -19.27 13.02 0.93
C GLY A 145 -18.46 14.05 0.12
N ARG A 146 -18.32 15.26 0.69
CA ARG A 146 -17.65 16.43 0.08
C ARG A 146 -16.11 16.36 0.13
N HIS A 147 -15.54 15.26 -0.34
CA HIS A 147 -14.09 15.04 -0.45
C HIS A 147 -13.79 14.13 -1.66
N THR A 148 -12.54 14.10 -2.13
CA THR A 148 -12.13 13.20 -3.22
C THR A 148 -12.14 11.75 -2.74
N ALA A 149 -12.41 10.79 -3.63
CA ALA A 149 -12.54 9.38 -3.23
C ALA A 149 -11.27 8.81 -2.57
N ASN A 150 -10.11 9.41 -2.81
CA ASN A 150 -8.82 9.01 -2.22
C ASN A 150 -8.50 9.66 -0.86
N TYR A 151 -9.44 10.41 -0.28
CA TYR A 151 -9.28 11.01 1.03
C TYR A 151 -9.14 9.94 2.12
N ARG A 152 -7.99 9.92 2.80
CA ARG A 152 -7.64 8.84 3.75
C ARG A 152 -8.38 8.88 5.07
N LYS A 153 -9.03 9.99 5.41
CA LYS A 153 -9.92 10.10 6.57
C LYS A 153 -11.40 9.87 6.20
N CYS A 154 -11.68 9.34 5.01
CA CYS A 154 -13.04 8.92 4.64
C CYS A 154 -13.50 7.74 5.53
N PRO A 155 -14.76 7.71 6.00
CA PRO A 155 -15.30 6.57 6.76
C PRO A 155 -15.36 5.26 5.96
N CYS A 156 -15.36 5.34 4.63
CA CYS A 156 -15.29 4.17 3.75
C CYS A 156 -13.85 3.74 3.40
N CYS A 157 -12.82 4.46 3.89
CA CYS A 157 -11.42 4.06 3.73
C CYS A 157 -11.07 3.02 4.80
N PRO A 158 -10.67 1.79 4.43
CA PRO A 158 -10.36 0.74 5.42
C PRO A 158 -9.24 1.08 6.39
N ASP A 159 -8.35 1.98 5.99
CA ASP A 159 -7.22 2.41 6.81
C ASP A 159 -7.59 3.57 7.76
N SER A 160 -8.80 4.15 7.69
CA SER A 160 -9.20 5.28 8.55
C SER A 160 -9.62 4.82 9.95
N GLU A 161 -9.35 5.64 10.96
CA GLU A 161 -9.70 5.34 12.36
C GLU A 161 -11.21 5.19 12.55
N GLU A 162 -12.00 6.04 11.90
CA GLU A 162 -13.47 5.98 11.93
C GLU A 162 -14.02 4.67 11.34
N HIS A 163 -13.44 4.19 10.23
CA HIS A 163 -13.82 2.91 9.65
C HIS A 163 -13.53 1.75 10.60
N LYS A 164 -12.31 1.73 11.16
CA LYS A 164 -11.88 0.68 12.11
C LYS A 164 -12.79 0.65 13.34
N LEU A 165 -13.10 1.81 13.92
CA LEU A 165 -13.99 1.91 15.08
C LEU A 165 -15.38 1.35 14.76
N THR A 166 -15.95 1.75 13.62
CA THR A 166 -17.27 1.28 13.18
C THR A 166 -17.31 -0.24 12.98
N GLN A 167 -16.25 -0.83 12.41
CA GLN A 167 -16.15 -2.28 12.23
C GLN A 167 -16.00 -3.03 13.56
N THR A 168 -15.31 -2.45 14.54
CA THR A 168 -15.23 -3.02 15.90
C THR A 168 -16.58 -3.01 16.60
N ILE A 169 -17.31 -1.89 16.54
CA ILE A 169 -18.65 -1.76 17.15
C ILE A 169 -19.62 -2.78 16.53
N LYS A 170 -19.62 -2.93 15.19
CA LYS A 170 -20.46 -3.92 14.49
C LYS A 170 -20.17 -5.35 14.95
N LYS A 171 -18.90 -5.73 15.06
CA LYS A 171 -18.52 -7.07 15.55
C LYS A 171 -18.99 -7.32 16.97
N GLN A 172 -18.93 -6.31 17.84
CA GLN A 172 -19.42 -6.40 19.22
C GLN A 172 -20.95 -6.55 19.26
N THR A 173 -21.70 -5.78 18.45
CA THR A 173 -23.17 -5.88 18.40
C THR A 173 -23.67 -7.21 17.81
N LEU A 174 -23.00 -7.75 16.80
CA LEU A 174 -23.26 -9.09 16.24
C LEU A 174 -22.99 -10.21 17.26
N CYS A 175 -22.02 -10.03 18.16
CA CYS A 175 -21.71 -10.99 19.21
C CYS A 175 -22.72 -10.94 20.36
N THR A 176 -23.34 -9.78 20.63
CA THR A 176 -24.36 -9.63 21.68
C THR A 176 -25.77 -10.01 21.26
N SER A 177 -26.06 -10.10 19.95
CA SER A 177 -27.35 -10.58 19.43
C SER A 177 -27.45 -12.10 19.30
N THR A 178 -26.39 -12.83 19.67
CA THR A 178 -26.38 -14.30 19.73
C THR A 178 -26.46 -14.77 21.19
N LYS A 179 -27.42 -14.23 21.96
CA LYS A 179 -27.84 -14.91 23.19
C LYS A 179 -28.74 -16.06 22.79
N CYS A 180 -28.22 -17.27 23.01
CA CYS A 180 -28.94 -18.52 22.98
C CYS A 180 -30.23 -18.46 23.81
N ILE A 181 -31.18 -19.28 23.34
CA ILE A 181 -32.44 -19.76 23.94
C ILE A 181 -32.49 -19.62 25.47
#